data_AF-A0A3C0XH11-F1
#
_entry.id   AF-A0A3C0XH11-F1
#
_cell.length_a   1.000
_cell.length_b   1.000
_cell.length_c   1.000
_cell.angle_alpha   90.00
_cell.angle_beta   90.00
_cell.angle_gamma   90.00
#
_symmetry.space_group_name_H-M   'P 1'
#
loop_
_entity.id
_entity.type
_entity.pdbx_description
1 polymer ?
#
loop_
_entity_poly.entity_id
_entity_poly.type
_entity_poly.pdbx_seq_one_letter_code
_entity_poly.pdbx_strand_id
1 'polypeptide(L)'
;MDEALRFGLAILSGGFVAVIAAELAFKRTAALQERQYAWEQGDQLQALVAELDENIAACGDGAGLPNATVRTAWDYGRRFGFSDSVRALLTQAYIAGRALNGSIAAVEANRTSSSAQPSFDYGVRAMNLLDAAKQAGKSARSAFEAARAALMAEIDDILKSARKPTAKSRK
;
A
#
# COMPACT_ATOMS: atom_id res chain seq x y z
N MET A 1 63.21 -9.44 -28.84
CA MET A 1 61.83 -9.60 -29.37
C MET A 1 60.85 -10.13 -28.31
N ASP A 2 61.29 -10.85 -27.27
CA ASP A 2 60.40 -11.40 -26.23
C ASP A 2 59.69 -10.38 -25.32
N GLU A 3 60.34 -9.25 -24.97
CA GLU A 3 59.77 -8.29 -24.01
C GLU A 3 58.51 -7.57 -24.52
N ALA A 4 58.45 -7.25 -25.82
CA ALA A 4 57.30 -6.58 -26.43
C ALA A 4 56.07 -7.50 -26.50
N LEU A 5 56.30 -8.80 -26.67
CA LEU A 5 55.24 -9.81 -26.70
C LEU A 5 54.66 -10.06 -25.29
N ARG A 6 55.52 -10.03 -24.26
CA ARG A 6 55.12 -10.09 -22.85
C ARG A 6 54.32 -8.86 -22.43
N PHE A 7 54.72 -7.67 -22.85
CA PHE A 7 54.00 -6.43 -22.59
C PHE A 7 52.62 -6.41 -23.27
N GLY A 8 52.54 -6.84 -24.54
CA GLY A 8 51.27 -6.96 -25.26
C GLY A 8 50.29 -7.97 -24.62
N LEU A 9 50.80 -9.11 -24.16
CA LEU A 9 50.01 -10.14 -23.47
C LEU A 9 49.52 -9.66 -22.09
N ALA A 10 50.35 -8.92 -21.34
CA ALA A 10 49.97 -8.33 -20.05
C ALA A 10 48.86 -7.27 -20.18
N ILE A 11 48.91 -6.44 -21.23
CA ILE A 11 47.87 -5.45 -21.51
C ILE A 11 46.56 -6.13 -21.92
N LEU A 12 46.61 -7.15 -22.79
CA LEU A 12 45.43 -7.91 -23.22
C LEU A 12 44.77 -8.67 -22.07
N SER A 13 45.57 -9.34 -21.24
CA SER A 13 45.07 -10.07 -20.06
C SER A 13 44.52 -9.13 -18.98
N GLY A 14 45.19 -8.00 -18.72
CA GLY A 14 44.69 -6.97 -17.81
C GLY A 14 43.38 -6.34 -18.28
N GLY A 15 43.26 -6.04 -19.57
CA GLY A 15 42.03 -5.54 -20.18
C GLY A 15 40.87 -6.54 -20.10
N PHE A 16 41.13 -7.82 -20.35
CA PHE A 16 40.12 -8.87 -20.28
C PHE A 16 39.61 -9.10 -18.85
N VAL A 17 40.51 -9.08 -17.86
CA VAL A 17 40.15 -9.16 -16.44
C VAL A 17 39.34 -7.94 -16.00
N ALA A 18 39.69 -6.74 -16.48
CA ALA A 18 38.94 -5.51 -16.17
C ALA A 18 37.50 -5.55 -16.74
N VAL A 19 37.31 -6.06 -17.96
CA VAL A 19 35.98 -6.23 -18.56
C VAL A 19 35.14 -7.25 -17.80
N ILE A 20 35.72 -8.41 -17.45
CA ILE A 20 35.03 -9.45 -16.66
C ILE A 20 34.64 -8.91 -15.28
N ALA A 21 35.54 -8.18 -14.61
CA ALA A 21 35.29 -7.59 -13.30
C ALA A 21 34.20 -6.51 -13.37
N ALA A 22 34.20 -5.67 -14.41
CA ALA A 22 33.16 -4.67 -14.62
C ALA A 22 31.79 -5.34 -14.86
N GLU A 23 31.73 -6.38 -15.70
CA GLU A 23 30.49 -7.11 -15.97
C GLU A 23 29.93 -7.82 -14.72
N LEU A 24 30.81 -8.41 -13.90
CA LEU A 24 30.44 -8.99 -12.61
C LEU A 24 29.97 -7.93 -11.60
N ALA A 25 30.61 -6.76 -11.58
CA ALA A 25 30.20 -5.64 -10.73
C ALA A 25 28.81 -5.13 -11.16
N PHE A 26 28.57 -4.93 -12.46
CA PHE A 26 27.26 -4.53 -12.99
C PHE A 26 26.16 -5.54 -12.67
N LYS A 27 26.43 -6.84 -12.82
CA LYS A 27 25.48 -7.91 -12.45
C LYS A 27 25.17 -7.90 -10.95
N ARG A 28 26.19 -7.67 -10.10
CA ARG A 28 25.99 -7.55 -8.64
C ARG A 28 25.21 -6.30 -8.27
N THR A 29 25.49 -5.15 -8.88
CA THR A 29 24.76 -3.92 -8.60
C THR A 29 23.31 -4.02 -9.05
N ALA A 30 23.04 -4.63 -10.21
CA ALA A 30 21.69 -4.91 -10.67
C ALA A 30 20.94 -5.84 -9.69
N ALA A 31 21.58 -6.92 -9.24
CA ALA A 31 21.00 -7.83 -8.26
C ALA A 31 20.74 -7.17 -6.89
N LEU A 32 21.59 -6.23 -6.46
CA LEU A 32 21.37 -5.46 -5.24
C LEU A 32 20.21 -4.48 -5.39
N GLN A 33 20.11 -3.80 -6.54
CA GLN A 33 18.99 -2.91 -6.84
C GLN A 33 17.67 -3.68 -6.88
N GLU A 34 17.61 -4.83 -7.54
CA GLU A 34 16.40 -5.68 -7.57
C GLU A 34 15.97 -6.11 -6.16
N ARG A 35 16.91 -6.48 -5.29
CA ARG A 35 16.61 -6.82 -3.88
C ARG A 35 16.11 -5.62 -3.09
N GLN A 36 16.71 -4.46 -3.29
CA GLN A 36 16.28 -3.23 -2.63
C GLN A 36 14.86 -2.85 -3.07
N TYR A 37 14.57 -2.90 -4.38
CA TYR A 37 13.21 -2.70 -4.89
C TYR A 37 12.22 -3.69 -4.28
N ALA A 38 12.58 -4.97 -4.15
CA ALA A 38 11.72 -5.97 -3.53
C ALA A 38 11.44 -5.69 -2.04
N TRP A 39 12.44 -5.20 -1.29
CA TRP A 39 12.25 -4.81 0.10
C TRP A 39 11.37 -3.56 0.24
N GLU A 40 11.63 -2.52 -0.55
CA GLU A 40 10.82 -1.30 -0.56
C GLU A 40 9.36 -1.59 -0.93
N GLN A 41 9.13 -2.51 -1.89
CA GLN A 41 7.80 -2.98 -2.22
C GLN A 41 7.14 -3.73 -1.04
N GLY A 42 7.88 -4.59 -0.35
CA GLY A 42 7.39 -5.30 0.83
C GLY A 42 6.96 -4.36 1.95
N ASP A 43 7.78 -3.36 2.29
CA ASP A 43 7.49 -2.38 3.33
C ASP A 43 6.26 -1.54 2.99
N GLN A 44 6.12 -1.13 1.72
CA GLN A 44 4.96 -0.39 1.24
C GLN A 44 3.66 -1.21 1.26
N LEU A 45 3.72 -2.51 0.94
CA LEU A 45 2.57 -3.41 1.07
C LEU A 45 2.16 -3.59 2.54
N GLN A 46 3.13 -3.76 3.44
CA GLN A 46 2.85 -3.83 4.88
C GLN A 46 2.25 -2.53 5.40
N ALA A 47 2.76 -1.38 4.96
CA ALA A 47 2.20 -0.07 5.31
C ALA A 47 0.74 0.07 4.82
N LEU A 48 0.41 -0.42 3.63
CA LEU A 48 -0.95 -0.42 3.11
C LEU A 48 -1.89 -1.30 3.95
N VAL A 49 -1.43 -2.49 4.36
CA VAL A 49 -2.21 -3.38 5.25
C VAL A 49 -2.42 -2.74 6.61
N ALA A 50 -1.37 -2.15 7.21
CA ALA A 50 -1.46 -1.46 8.49
C ALA A 50 -2.44 -0.28 8.43
N GLU A 51 -2.41 0.51 7.35
CA GLU A 51 -3.37 1.61 7.14
C GLU A 51 -4.82 1.10 7.04
N LEU A 52 -5.07 -0.04 6.38
CA LEU A 52 -6.40 -0.65 6.36
C LEU A 52 -6.84 -1.07 7.76
N ASP A 53 -5.94 -1.66 8.55
CA ASP A 53 -6.22 -2.04 9.95
C ASP A 53 -6.53 -0.82 10.83
N GLU A 54 -5.76 0.26 10.70
CA GLU A 54 -6.01 1.53 11.38
C GLU A 54 -7.38 2.13 10.97
N ASN A 55 -7.71 2.09 9.69
CA ASN A 55 -8.99 2.59 9.18
C ASN A 55 -10.18 1.74 9.64
N ILE A 56 -10.03 0.41 9.74
CA ILE A 56 -11.04 -0.48 10.33
C ILE A 56 -11.26 -0.10 11.80
N ALA A 57 -10.19 0.12 12.56
CA ALA A 57 -10.27 0.55 13.95
C ALA A 57 -10.91 1.94 14.08
N ALA A 58 -10.57 2.88 13.19
CA ALA A 58 -11.14 4.23 13.17
C ALA A 58 -12.66 4.22 12.91
N CYS A 59 -13.16 3.30 12.09
CA CYS A 59 -14.60 3.15 11.87
C CYS A 59 -15.37 2.72 13.15
N GLY A 60 -14.68 2.17 14.15
CA GLY A 60 -15.28 1.72 15.40
C GLY A 60 -16.19 0.49 15.25
N ASP A 61 -16.82 0.08 16.35
CA ASP A 61 -17.77 -1.04 16.42
C ASP A 61 -19.22 -0.64 16.08
N GLY A 62 -19.44 0.62 15.73
CA GLY A 62 -20.76 1.18 15.43
C GLY A 62 -21.57 1.64 16.65
N ALA A 63 -21.03 1.54 17.88
CA ALA A 63 -21.66 2.10 19.07
C ALA A 63 -21.41 3.62 19.19
N GLY A 64 -20.16 4.03 18.93
CA GLY A 64 -19.69 5.42 18.99
C GLY A 64 -19.71 6.17 17.65
N LEU A 65 -19.34 7.45 17.70
CA LEU A 65 -19.02 8.20 16.49
C LEU A 65 -17.67 7.66 15.93
N PRO A 66 -17.59 7.28 14.65
CA PRO A 66 -16.32 6.91 14.02
C PRO A 66 -15.32 8.06 14.00
N ASN A 67 -14.04 7.71 13.96
CA ASN A 67 -12.91 8.63 13.77
C ASN A 67 -12.60 8.82 12.29
N ALA A 68 -11.89 9.91 11.97
CA ALA A 68 -11.45 10.19 10.61
C ALA A 68 -10.45 9.13 10.13
N THR A 69 -10.59 8.73 8.87
CA THR A 69 -9.75 7.73 8.19
C THR A 69 -8.55 8.38 7.49
N VAL A 70 -7.45 7.64 7.42
CA VAL A 70 -6.15 8.02 6.81
C VAL A 70 -5.98 7.38 5.42
N ARG A 71 -5.10 7.95 4.58
CA ARG A 71 -4.93 7.54 3.16
C ARG A 71 -3.49 7.54 2.62
N THR A 72 -2.51 7.59 3.50
CA THR A 72 -1.11 7.88 3.14
C THR A 72 -0.50 6.72 2.37
N ALA A 73 -0.63 5.50 2.87
CA ALA A 73 -0.15 4.28 2.27
C ALA A 73 -0.90 3.95 0.96
N TRP A 74 -2.18 4.32 0.85
CA TRP A 74 -2.96 4.20 -0.38
C TRP A 74 -2.31 4.89 -1.60
N ASP A 75 -1.80 6.11 -1.41
CA ASP A 75 -1.22 6.88 -2.51
C ASP A 75 0.03 6.20 -3.10
N TYR A 76 0.78 5.50 -2.26
CA TYR A 76 1.87 4.60 -2.66
C TYR A 76 1.33 3.30 -3.26
N GLY A 77 0.28 2.74 -2.66
CA GLY A 77 -0.39 1.50 -3.05
C GLY A 77 -0.84 1.45 -4.52
N ARG A 78 -1.24 2.60 -5.10
CA ARG A 78 -1.65 2.70 -6.52
C ARG A 78 -0.57 2.32 -7.52
N ARG A 79 0.71 2.31 -7.11
CA ARG A 79 1.85 1.96 -7.96
C ARG A 79 2.01 0.45 -8.12
N PHE A 80 1.34 -0.35 -7.30
CA PHE A 80 1.39 -1.80 -7.40
C PHE A 80 0.51 -2.32 -8.54
N GLY A 81 1.00 -3.38 -9.17
CA GLY A 81 0.28 -4.13 -10.20
C GLY A 81 -0.71 -5.13 -9.61
N PHE A 82 -1.58 -4.70 -8.70
CA PHE A 82 -2.64 -5.56 -8.17
C PHE A 82 -3.61 -6.00 -9.27
N SER A 83 -4.19 -7.17 -9.07
CA SER A 83 -5.33 -7.67 -9.84
C SER A 83 -6.47 -6.64 -9.88
N ASP A 84 -7.24 -6.65 -10.97
CA ASP A 84 -8.34 -5.68 -11.15
C ASP A 84 -9.41 -5.80 -10.06
N SER A 85 -9.65 -7.00 -9.53
CA SER A 85 -10.58 -7.25 -8.44
C SER A 85 -10.09 -6.62 -7.13
N VAL A 86 -8.83 -6.82 -6.75
CA VAL A 86 -8.26 -6.21 -5.55
C VAL A 86 -8.19 -4.69 -5.69
N ARG A 87 -7.78 -4.18 -6.85
CA ARG A 87 -7.80 -2.74 -7.17
C ARG A 87 -9.19 -2.13 -7.02
N ALA A 88 -10.24 -2.82 -7.47
CA ALA A 88 -11.62 -2.37 -7.34
C ALA A 88 -12.06 -2.30 -5.87
N LEU A 89 -11.80 -3.34 -5.08
CA LEU A 89 -12.14 -3.38 -3.64
C LEU A 89 -11.40 -2.30 -2.84
N LEU A 90 -10.10 -2.18 -3.08
CA LEU A 90 -9.26 -1.13 -2.56
C LEU A 90 -9.87 0.25 -2.89
N THR A 91 -10.31 0.48 -4.13
CA THR A 91 -10.91 1.76 -4.56
C THR A 91 -12.25 2.02 -3.88
N GLN A 92 -13.09 0.99 -3.73
CA GLN A 92 -14.36 1.07 -3.01
C GLN A 92 -14.16 1.44 -1.54
N ALA A 93 -13.19 0.82 -0.88
CA ALA A 93 -12.81 1.14 0.50
C ALA A 93 -12.40 2.60 0.64
N TYR A 94 -11.59 3.12 -0.29
CA TYR A 94 -11.20 4.53 -0.28
C TYR A 94 -12.38 5.50 -0.51
N ILE A 95 -13.31 5.15 -1.42
CA ILE A 95 -14.53 5.95 -1.62
C ILE A 95 -15.37 5.97 -0.34
N ALA A 96 -15.54 4.82 0.32
CA ALA A 96 -16.29 4.70 1.55
C ALA A 96 -15.65 5.48 2.70
N GLY A 97 -14.31 5.42 2.86
CA GLY A 97 -13.57 6.22 3.83
C GLY A 97 -13.71 7.73 3.60
N ARG A 98 -13.68 8.19 2.34
CA ARG A 98 -13.95 9.61 2.03
C ARG A 98 -15.37 10.03 2.36
N ALA A 99 -16.35 9.19 2.07
CA ALA A 99 -17.74 9.47 2.43
C ALA A 99 -17.90 9.58 3.96
N LEU A 100 -17.29 8.66 4.70
CA LEU A 100 -17.24 8.69 6.16
C LEU A 100 -16.62 9.98 6.70
N ASN A 101 -15.43 10.37 6.21
CA ASN A 101 -14.77 11.60 6.64
C ASN A 101 -15.67 12.83 6.37
N GLY A 102 -16.41 12.84 5.26
CA GLY A 102 -17.41 13.87 4.97
C GLY A 102 -18.56 13.90 5.97
N SER A 103 -19.08 12.73 6.38
CA SER A 103 -20.12 12.64 7.41
C SER A 103 -19.62 13.10 8.78
N ILE A 104 -18.38 12.77 9.16
CA ILE A 104 -17.76 13.23 10.41
C ILE A 104 -17.61 14.76 10.39
N ALA A 105 -17.09 15.32 9.30
CA ALA A 105 -16.96 16.78 9.14
C ALA A 105 -18.32 17.50 9.24
N ALA A 106 -19.39 16.90 8.71
CA ALA A 106 -20.74 17.44 8.85
C ALA A 106 -21.24 17.45 10.30
N VAL A 107 -20.93 16.39 11.08
CA VAL A 107 -21.23 16.34 12.52
C VAL A 107 -20.46 17.43 13.28
N GLU A 108 -19.17 17.60 12.99
CA GLU A 108 -18.33 18.61 13.64
C GLU A 108 -18.77 20.04 13.32
N ALA A 109 -19.09 20.32 12.05
CA ALA A 109 -19.65 21.60 11.63
C ALA A 109 -20.96 21.90 12.35
N ASN A 110 -21.85 20.91 12.48
CA ASN A 110 -23.12 21.09 13.19
C ASN A 110 -22.94 21.33 14.70
N ARG A 111 -21.97 20.67 15.34
CA ARG A 111 -21.61 20.93 16.76
C ARG A 111 -21.14 22.37 16.97
N THR A 112 -20.32 22.88 16.04
CA THR A 112 -19.78 24.24 16.08
C THR A 112 -20.87 25.30 15.87
N SER A 113 -21.84 25.04 14.98
CA SER A 113 -22.97 25.96 14.77
C SER A 113 -23.98 25.95 15.92
N SER A 114 -24.24 24.78 16.51
CA SER A 114 -25.19 24.61 17.63
C SER A 114 -24.74 25.34 18.90
N SER A 115 -23.43 25.37 19.18
CA SER A 115 -22.89 26.12 20.33
C SER A 115 -23.04 27.64 20.18
N ALA A 116 -23.18 28.16 18.96
CA ALA A 116 -23.38 29.59 18.69
C ALA A 116 -24.85 30.02 18.82
N GLN A 117 -25.82 29.16 18.48
CA GLN A 117 -27.26 29.44 18.58
C GLN A 117 -28.05 28.15 18.86
N PRO A 118 -28.33 27.81 20.13
CA PRO A 118 -29.09 26.61 20.46
C PRO A 118 -30.58 26.80 20.13
N SER A 119 -31.10 25.97 19.22
CA SER A 119 -32.55 25.86 18.92
C SER A 119 -32.96 24.39 18.85
N PHE A 120 -34.26 24.11 19.01
CA PHE A 120 -34.82 22.75 18.98
C PHE A 120 -34.51 22.00 17.66
N ASP A 121 -34.53 22.70 16.52
CA ASP A 121 -34.22 22.13 15.20
C ASP A 121 -32.77 21.63 15.10
N TYR A 122 -31.83 22.21 15.87
CA TYR A 122 -30.45 21.72 15.92
C TYR A 122 -30.33 20.34 16.55
N GLY A 123 -31.19 20.01 17.52
CA GLY A 123 -31.19 18.71 18.20
C GLY A 123 -31.55 17.56 17.25
N VAL A 124 -32.63 17.74 16.48
CA VAL A 124 -33.08 16.75 15.47
C VAL A 124 -32.05 16.60 14.35
N ARG A 125 -31.49 17.71 13.86
CA ARG A 125 -30.43 17.68 12.84
C ARG A 125 -29.17 16.98 13.35
N ALA A 126 -28.79 17.20 14.60
CA ALA A 126 -27.63 16.56 15.22
C ALA A 126 -27.78 15.03 15.29
N MET A 127 -28.95 14.53 15.72
CA MET A 127 -29.21 13.08 15.76
C MET A 127 -29.12 12.46 14.37
N ASN A 128 -29.76 13.06 13.36
CA ASN A 128 -29.74 12.55 11.99
C ASN A 128 -28.32 12.49 11.40
N LEU A 129 -27.49 13.50 11.67
CA LEU A 129 -26.09 13.53 11.22
C LEU A 129 -25.23 12.47 11.94
N LEU A 130 -25.46 12.26 13.24
CA LEU A 130 -24.78 11.22 14.01
C LEU A 130 -25.13 9.82 13.48
N ASP A 131 -26.40 9.55 13.21
CA ASP A 131 -26.84 8.26 12.67
C ASP A 131 -26.30 8.03 11.25
N ALA A 132 -26.28 9.07 10.42
CA ALA A 132 -25.66 9.02 9.09
C ALA A 132 -24.15 8.72 9.18
N ALA A 133 -23.43 9.36 10.10
CA ALA A 133 -22.01 9.09 10.31
C ALA A 133 -21.75 7.66 10.82
N LYS A 134 -22.58 7.15 11.73
CA LYS A 134 -22.51 5.74 12.19
C LYS A 134 -22.77 4.77 11.06
N GLN A 135 -23.77 5.03 10.22
CA GLN A 135 -24.07 4.18 9.06
C GLN A 135 -22.95 4.22 8.03
N ALA A 136 -22.38 5.39 7.75
CA ALA A 136 -21.21 5.53 6.90
C ALA A 136 -20.00 4.77 7.48
N GLY A 137 -19.83 4.80 8.82
CA GLY A 137 -18.79 4.04 9.52
C GLY A 137 -18.91 2.53 9.32
N LYS A 138 -20.12 1.98 9.45
CA LYS A 138 -20.38 0.55 9.19
C LYS A 138 -20.07 0.16 7.74
N SER A 139 -20.53 0.96 6.78
CA SER A 139 -20.28 0.72 5.35
C SER A 139 -18.79 0.81 5.01
N ALA A 140 -18.08 1.81 5.54
CA ALA A 140 -16.65 1.97 5.36
C ALA A 140 -15.86 0.82 5.98
N ARG A 141 -16.21 0.40 7.20
CA ARG A 141 -15.59 -0.74 7.87
C ARG A 141 -15.69 -2.01 7.01
N SER A 142 -16.89 -2.35 6.54
CA SER A 142 -17.12 -3.52 5.68
C SER A 142 -16.26 -3.45 4.41
N ALA A 143 -16.16 -2.26 3.78
CA ALA A 143 -15.33 -2.08 2.60
C ALA A 143 -13.83 -2.22 2.89
N PHE A 144 -13.34 -1.69 4.01
CA PHE A 144 -11.94 -1.86 4.43
C PHE A 144 -11.61 -3.31 4.77
N GLU A 145 -12.50 -4.01 5.48
CA GLU A 145 -12.34 -5.44 5.80
C GLU A 145 -12.27 -6.29 4.52
N ALA A 146 -13.16 -6.04 3.55
CA ALA A 146 -13.13 -6.72 2.26
C ALA A 146 -11.85 -6.44 1.46
N ALA A 147 -11.42 -5.18 1.40
CA ALA A 147 -10.19 -4.79 0.71
C ALA A 147 -8.95 -5.39 1.37
N ARG A 148 -8.89 -5.40 2.71
CA ARG A 148 -7.81 -6.00 3.48
C ARG A 148 -7.72 -7.51 3.23
N ALA A 149 -8.85 -8.21 3.29
CA ALA A 149 -8.89 -9.65 3.06
C ALA A 149 -8.39 -10.00 1.66
N ALA A 150 -8.83 -9.25 0.64
CA ALA A 150 -8.43 -9.47 -0.75
C ALA A 150 -6.95 -9.14 -0.98
N LEU A 151 -6.44 -8.04 -0.41
CA LEU A 151 -5.03 -7.67 -0.46
C LEU A 151 -4.14 -8.75 0.19
N MET A 152 -4.52 -9.24 1.37
CA MET A 152 -3.77 -10.28 2.07
C MET A 152 -3.75 -11.60 1.30
N ALA A 153 -4.87 -11.97 0.65
CA ALA A 153 -4.92 -13.15 -0.21
C ALA A 153 -3.98 -13.02 -1.41
N GLU A 154 -3.96 -11.85 -2.07
CA GLU A 154 -3.07 -11.61 -3.21
C GLU A 154 -1.58 -11.59 -2.79
N ILE A 155 -1.26 -11.00 -1.63
CA ILE A 155 0.10 -11.04 -1.07
C ILE A 155 0.53 -12.49 -0.80
N ASP A 156 -0.33 -13.31 -0.20
CA ASP A 156 -0.02 -14.72 0.09
C ASP A 156 0.18 -15.53 -1.20
N ASP A 157 -0.62 -15.28 -2.25
CA ASP A 157 -0.45 -15.90 -3.56
C ASP A 157 0.87 -15.49 -4.23
N ILE A 158 1.26 -14.22 -4.14
CA ILE A 158 2.56 -13.72 -4.61
C ILE A 158 3.69 -14.46 -3.88
N LEU A 159 3.63 -14.55 -2.55
CA LEU A 159 4.64 -15.23 -1.75
C LEU A 159 4.73 -16.74 -2.04
N LYS A 160 3.58 -17.41 -2.26
CA LYS A 160 3.52 -18.82 -2.64
C LYS A 160 4.09 -19.06 -4.04
N SER A 161 3.81 -18.18 -5.00
CA SER A 161 4.33 -18.29 -6.36
C SER A 161 5.85 -18.10 -6.40
N ALA A 162 6.40 -17.20 -5.59
CA ALA A 162 7.84 -16.98 -5.44
C ALA A 162 8.60 -18.17 -4.81
N ARG A 163 7.91 -19.00 -4.00
CA ARG A 163 8.50 -20.18 -3.34
C ARG A 163 8.56 -21.44 -4.22
N LYS A 164 7.83 -21.51 -5.34
CA LYS A 164 7.95 -22.66 -6.24
C LYS A 164 9.31 -22.59 -6.93
N PRO A 165 10.25 -23.54 -6.68
CA PRO A 165 11.46 -23.59 -7.47
C PRO A 165 11.02 -23.82 -8.91
N THR A 166 11.44 -22.96 -9.82
CA THR A 166 11.40 -23.24 -11.26
C THR A 166 12.09 -24.58 -11.44
N ALA A 167 11.30 -25.64 -11.58
CA ALA A 167 11.78 -26.96 -11.92
C ALA A 167 12.45 -26.77 -13.28
N LYS A 168 13.78 -26.68 -13.27
CA LYS A 168 14.59 -26.55 -14.48
C LYS A 168 14.15 -27.66 -15.41
N SER A 169 13.66 -27.23 -16.57
CA SER A 169 13.63 -28.01 -17.79
C SER A 169 14.93 -28.81 -17.90
N ARG A 170 14.80 -30.12 -17.67
CA ARG A 170 15.72 -31.13 -18.18
C ARG A 170 14.86 -32.02 -19.04
N LYS A 171 14.83 -31.72 -20.34
CA LYS A 171 15.01 -32.68 -21.44
C LYS A 171 15.31 -31.89 -22.70
#